data_AF-A0A9N8E5V6-F1
#
_entry.id   AF-A0A9N8E5V6-F1
#
_cell.length_a   1.000
_cell.length_b   1.000
_cell.length_c   1.000
_cell.angle_alpha   90.00
_cell.angle_beta   90.00
_cell.angle_gamma   90.00
#
_symmetry.space_group_name_H-M   'P 1'
#
loop_
_entity.id
_entity.type
_entity.pdbx_description
1 polymer ?
#
loop_
_entity_poly.entity_id
_entity_poly.type
_entity_poly.pdbx_seq_one_letter_code
_entity_poly.pdbx_strand_id
1 'polypeptide(L)'
;MSLTGNIFFATGVLHNTVGILVPELAEPLWRIIADGGIVATEDIHERYAREATLWFQVIGFAAMIQGYYVRHMALEMKKQGLDEEAPVWFGWAVVTLGGVSAYCMPISGFHLAYLQGLRVLWIHYNRHGSKGSKKVV
;
A
#
# COMPACT_ATOMS: atom_id res chain seq x y z
N MET A 1 10.23 6.49 15.19
CA MET A 1 10.00 6.04 13.80
C MET A 1 8.57 5.53 13.70
N SER A 2 7.86 5.79 12.59
CA SER A 2 6.49 5.28 12.39
C SER A 2 6.52 3.82 11.94
N LEU A 3 5.95 2.94 12.76
CA LEU A 3 5.77 1.54 12.38
C LEU A 3 4.76 1.41 11.23
N THR A 4 3.74 2.27 11.18
CA THR A 4 2.78 2.32 10.06
C THR A 4 3.52 2.53 8.74
N GLY A 5 4.30 3.60 8.64
CA GLY A 5 5.01 3.90 7.40
C GLY A 5 6.06 2.85 7.04
N ASN A 6 6.65 2.16 8.04
CA ASN A 6 7.53 1.02 7.80
C ASN A 6 6.81 -0.16 7.13
N ILE A 7 5.58 -0.49 7.57
CA ILE A 7 4.80 -1.60 7.02
C ILE A 7 4.40 -1.33 5.56
N PHE A 8 3.93 -0.11 5.25
CA PHE A 8 3.61 0.29 3.88
C PHE A 8 4.85 0.20 2.97
N PHE A 9 5.96 0.75 3.44
CA PHE A 9 7.21 0.72 2.69
C PHE A 9 7.69 -0.70 2.43
N ALA A 10 7.68 -1.55 3.46
CA ALA A 10 8.07 -2.95 3.34
C ALA A 10 7.14 -3.73 2.40
N THR A 11 5.84 -3.45 2.42
CA THR A 11 4.86 -4.06 1.50
C THR A 11 5.20 -3.71 0.05
N GLY A 12 5.53 -2.44 -0.21
CA GLY A 12 5.96 -1.98 -1.53
C GLY A 12 7.27 -2.60 -2.00
N VAL A 13 8.25 -2.75 -1.11
CA VAL A 13 9.51 -3.46 -1.40
C VAL A 13 9.22 -4.92 -1.74
N LEU A 14 8.39 -5.60 -0.94
CA LEU A 14 8.01 -6.98 -1.18
C LEU A 14 7.29 -7.17 -2.52
N HIS A 15 6.33 -6.31 -2.85
CA HIS A 15 5.66 -6.35 -4.17
C HIS A 15 6.68 -6.25 -5.30
N ASN A 16 7.55 -5.23 -5.28
CA ASN A 16 8.53 -5.06 -6.36
C ASN A 16 9.51 -6.21 -6.46
N THR A 17 9.99 -6.70 -5.31
CA THR A 17 10.92 -7.82 -5.26
C THR A 17 10.28 -9.09 -5.81
N VAL A 18 9.06 -9.43 -5.35
CA VAL A 18 8.32 -10.59 -5.83
C VAL A 18 8.03 -10.48 -7.33
N GLY A 19 7.63 -9.30 -7.81
CA GLY A 19 7.34 -9.08 -9.23
C GLY A 19 8.55 -9.23 -10.15
N ILE A 20 9.77 -9.09 -9.62
CA ILE A 20 11.02 -9.30 -10.38
C ILE A 20 11.55 -10.73 -10.24
N LEU A 21 11.36 -11.37 -9.08
CA LEU A 21 11.97 -12.67 -8.79
C LEU A 21 11.09 -13.87 -9.19
N VAL A 22 9.77 -13.70 -9.23
CA VAL A 22 8.84 -14.78 -9.61
C VAL A 22 8.70 -14.81 -11.13
N PRO A 23 9.10 -15.91 -11.82
CA PRO A 23 9.11 -15.98 -13.28
C PRO A 23 7.79 -15.60 -13.94
N GLU A 24 6.67 -16.03 -13.36
CA GLU A 24 5.32 -15.76 -13.85
C GLU A 24 4.96 -14.27 -13.87
N LEU A 25 5.63 -13.46 -13.04
CA LEU A 25 5.46 -12.00 -13.00
C LEU A 25 6.59 -11.27 -13.73
N ALA A 26 7.80 -11.83 -13.74
CA ALA A 26 8.97 -11.23 -14.34
C ALA A 26 8.99 -11.36 -15.86
N GLU A 27 8.59 -12.51 -16.41
CA GLU A 27 8.61 -12.76 -17.84
C GLU A 27 7.78 -11.74 -18.64
N PRO A 28 6.51 -11.43 -18.27
CA PRO A 28 5.75 -10.43 -19.01
C PRO A 28 6.39 -9.04 -18.97
N LEU A 29 7.08 -8.67 -17.87
CA LEU A 29 7.81 -7.40 -17.78
C LEU A 29 8.97 -7.34 -18.78
N TRP A 30 9.74 -8.42 -18.92
CA TRP A 30 10.84 -8.48 -19.89
C TRP A 30 10.33 -8.41 -21.33
N ARG A 31 9.18 -9.04 -21.62
CA ARG A 31 8.56 -8.97 -22.94
C ARG A 31 8.03 -7.56 -23.25
N ILE A 32 7.48 -6.83 -22.27
CA ILE A 32 7.12 -5.40 -22.46
C ILE A 32 8.34 -4.60 -22.93
N ILE A 33 9.50 -4.83 -22.31
CA ILE A 33 10.75 -4.14 -22.67
C ILE A 33 11.23 -4.57 -24.05
N ALA A 34 11.26 -5.87 -24.33
CA ALA A 34 11.74 -6.43 -25.59
C ALA A 34 10.91 -5.98 -26.79
N ASP A 35 9.58 -5.94 -26.63
CA ASP A 35 8.64 -5.66 -27.73
C ASP A 35 8.24 -4.18 -27.79
N GLY A 36 8.76 -3.34 -26.89
CA GLY A 36 8.54 -1.90 -26.88
C GLY A 36 7.17 -1.44 -26.39
N GLY A 37 6.41 -2.30 -25.68
CA GLY A 37 5.15 -1.87 -25.07
C GLY A 37 4.22 -2.98 -24.56
N ILE A 38 3.18 -2.54 -23.87
CA ILE A 38 2.13 -3.40 -23.29
C ILE A 38 1.17 -3.90 -24.39
N VAL A 39 0.88 -3.07 -25.38
CA VAL A 39 -0.05 -3.35 -26.49
C VAL A 39 0.65 -3.93 -27.73
N ALA A 40 1.91 -4.34 -27.61
CA ALA A 40 2.71 -4.87 -28.72
C ALA A 40 2.25 -6.25 -29.22
N THR A 41 1.29 -6.88 -28.53
CA THR A 41 0.72 -8.19 -28.86
C THR A 41 -0.79 -8.09 -29.11
N GLU A 42 -1.28 -8.81 -30.13
CA GLU A 42 -2.71 -8.95 -30.41
C GLU A 42 -3.39 -10.00 -29.51
N ASP A 43 -2.63 -10.88 -28.86
CA ASP A 43 -3.15 -11.86 -27.92
C ASP A 43 -3.65 -11.18 -26.64
N ILE A 44 -4.94 -11.32 -26.37
CA ILE A 44 -5.60 -10.73 -25.21
C ILE A 44 -5.09 -11.29 -23.87
N HIS A 45 -4.72 -12.58 -23.83
CA HIS A 45 -4.22 -13.21 -22.61
C HIS A 45 -2.82 -12.70 -22.27
N GLU A 46 -1.97 -12.59 -23.29
CA GLU A 46 -0.63 -12.04 -23.11
C GLU A 46 -0.69 -10.55 -22.72
N ARG A 47 -1.56 -9.77 -23.36
CA ARG A 47 -1.77 -8.36 -23.00
C ARG A 47 -2.22 -8.21 -21.55
N TYR A 48 -3.17 -9.02 -21.11
CA TYR A 48 -3.63 -9.02 -19.73
C TYR A 48 -2.49 -9.34 -18.74
N ALA A 49 -1.64 -10.32 -19.05
CA ALA A 49 -0.49 -10.64 -18.22
C ALA A 49 0.52 -9.48 -18.13
N ARG A 50 0.79 -8.80 -19.26
CA ARG A 50 1.63 -7.59 -19.30
C ARG A 50 1.07 -6.46 -18.46
N GLU A 51 -0.23 -6.19 -18.59
CA GLU A 51 -0.91 -5.15 -17.80
C GLU A 51 -0.88 -5.48 -16.31
N ALA A 52 -1.25 -6.70 -15.94
CA ALA A 52 -1.30 -7.12 -14.54
C ALA A 52 0.08 -7.02 -13.86
N THR A 53 1.14 -7.48 -14.53
CA THR A 53 2.50 -7.43 -14.00
C THR A 53 3.05 -6.00 -13.91
N LEU A 54 2.77 -5.15 -14.89
CA LEU A 54 3.11 -3.73 -14.80
C LEU A 54 2.42 -3.06 -13.61
N TRP A 55 1.10 -3.25 -13.49
CA TRP A 55 0.33 -2.65 -12.40
C TRP A 55 0.76 -3.19 -11.04
N PHE A 56 1.16 -4.46 -10.95
CA PHE A 56 1.74 -5.02 -9.74
C PHE A 56 2.98 -4.24 -9.27
N GLN A 57 3.87 -3.87 -10.19
CA GLN A 57 5.06 -3.06 -9.88
C GLN A 57 4.72 -1.60 -9.56
N VAL A 58 3.84 -0.98 -10.35
CA VAL A 58 3.41 0.40 -10.12
C VAL A 58 2.77 0.55 -8.73
N ILE A 59 1.89 -0.37 -8.34
CA ILE A 59 1.26 -0.37 -7.02
C ILE A 59 2.28 -0.62 -5.91
N GLY A 60 3.23 -1.54 -6.12
CA GLY A 60 4.33 -1.75 -5.18
C GLY A 60 5.16 -0.47 -4.97
N PHE A 61 5.50 0.22 -6.05
CA PHE A 61 6.25 1.48 -6.00
C PHE A 61 5.47 2.59 -5.31
N ALA A 62 4.18 2.72 -5.63
CA ALA A 62 3.28 3.65 -4.95
C ALA A 62 3.21 3.38 -3.44
N ALA A 63 3.15 2.11 -3.02
CA ALA A 63 3.16 1.73 -1.61
C ALA A 63 4.47 2.10 -0.89
N MET A 64 5.63 2.01 -1.57
CA MET A 64 6.90 2.51 -1.03
C MET A 64 6.85 4.02 -0.80
N ILE A 65 6.40 4.78 -1.80
CA ILE A 65 6.24 6.24 -1.70
C ILE A 65 5.28 6.59 -0.55
N GLN A 66 4.14 5.92 -0.47
CA GLN A 66 3.15 6.13 0.58
C GLN A 66 3.73 5.84 1.96
N GLY A 67 4.48 4.75 2.13
CA GLY A 67 5.17 4.43 3.39
C GLY A 67 6.20 5.50 3.79
N TYR A 68 6.95 6.03 2.82
CA TYR A 68 7.84 7.16 3.04
C TYR A 68 7.09 8.42 3.51
N TYR A 69 5.99 8.78 2.84
CA TYR A 69 5.18 9.93 3.24
C TYR A 69 4.57 9.77 4.63
N VAL A 70 4.07 8.58 4.99
CA VAL A 70 3.55 8.31 6.34
C VAL A 70 4.63 8.46 7.40
N ARG A 71 5.87 7.99 7.13
CA ARG A 71 7.00 8.22 8.05
C ARG A 71 7.27 9.70 8.24
N HIS A 72 7.31 10.46 7.16
CA HIS A 72 7.56 11.90 7.21
C HIS A 72 6.44 12.65 7.95
N MET A 73 5.20 12.31 7.66
CA MET A 73 4.03 12.89 8.32
C MET A 73 4.01 12.59 9.82
N ALA A 74 4.34 11.37 10.24
CA ALA A 74 4.46 11.03 11.66
C ALA A 74 5.54 11.85 12.38
N LEU A 75 6.65 12.17 11.69
CA LEU A 75 7.69 13.04 12.24
C LEU A 75 7.19 14.48 12.41
N GLU A 76 6.48 15.01 11.42
CA GLU A 76 5.89 16.36 11.48
C GLU A 76 4.81 16.47 12.55
N MET A 77 3.91 15.49 12.64
CA MET A 77 2.90 15.41 13.71
C MET A 77 3.55 15.40 15.09
N LYS A 78 4.61 14.61 15.27
CA LYS A 78 5.37 14.58 16.54
C LYS A 78 5.99 15.94 16.88
N LYS A 79 6.52 16.68 15.90
CA LYS A 79 7.05 18.04 16.13
C LYS A 79 5.97 19.01 16.60
N GLN A 80 4.73 18.82 16.16
CA GLN A 80 3.56 19.60 16.57
C GLN A 80 2.94 19.14 17.90
N GLY A 81 3.56 18.16 18.60
CA GLY A 81 3.04 17.61 19.85
C GLY A 81 1.85 16.65 19.67
N LEU A 82 1.56 16.24 18.44
CA LEU A 82 0.55 15.23 18.14
C LEU A 82 1.16 13.84 18.31
N ASP A 83 0.50 13.00 19.10
CA ASP A 83 0.84 11.58 19.22
C ASP A 83 0.03 10.77 18.19
N GLU A 84 0.20 11.07 16.91
CA GLU A 84 -0.44 10.34 15.80
C GLU A 84 0.60 10.01 14.73
N GLU A 85 0.43 8.86 14.07
CA GLU A 85 1.32 8.46 12.97
C GLU A 85 0.78 8.88 11.60
N ALA A 86 -0.54 8.97 11.46
CA ALA A 86 -1.24 9.36 10.24
C ALA A 86 -2.64 9.85 10.60
N PRO A 87 -3.25 10.73 9.79
CA PRO A 87 -4.58 11.25 10.04
C PRO A 87 -5.67 10.18 9.80
N VAL A 88 -6.81 10.35 10.46
CA VAL A 88 -7.96 9.41 10.37
C VAL A 88 -8.47 9.22 8.96
N TRP A 89 -8.57 10.31 8.19
CA TRP A 89 -9.06 10.26 6.82
C TRP A 89 -8.18 9.36 5.94
N PHE A 90 -6.87 9.31 6.21
CA PHE A 90 -5.95 8.43 5.49
C PHE A 90 -6.22 6.96 5.84
N GLY A 91 -6.47 6.65 7.11
CA GLY A 91 -6.88 5.31 7.53
C GLY A 91 -8.14 4.84 6.80
N TRP A 92 -9.19 5.67 6.76
CA TRP A 92 -10.41 5.35 6.02
C TRP A 92 -10.19 5.22 4.52
N ALA A 93 -9.41 6.12 3.90
CA ALA A 93 -9.10 6.04 2.48
C ALA A 93 -8.42 4.70 2.13
N VAL A 94 -7.46 4.26 2.95
CA VAL A 94 -6.78 2.98 2.75
C VAL A 94 -7.72 1.79 2.99
N VAL A 95 -8.58 1.84 4.02
CA VAL A 95 -9.58 0.78 4.27
C VAL A 95 -10.53 0.67 3.09
N THR A 96 -11.07 1.77 2.59
CA THR A 96 -12.00 1.77 1.45
C THR A 96 -11.32 1.27 0.18
N LEU A 97 -10.12 1.79 -0.13
CA LEU A 97 -9.37 1.34 -1.30
C LEU A 97 -9.03 -0.15 -1.20
N GLY A 98 -8.45 -0.58 -0.09
CA GLY A 98 -8.09 -1.97 0.14
C GLY A 98 -9.30 -2.90 0.10
N GLY A 99 -10.42 -2.53 0.72
CA GLY A 99 -11.65 -3.33 0.75
C GLY A 99 -12.32 -3.44 -0.63
N VAL A 100 -12.46 -2.33 -1.35
CA VAL A 100 -13.04 -2.33 -2.70
C VAL A 100 -12.15 -3.11 -3.66
N SER A 101 -10.84 -2.85 -3.66
CA SER A 101 -9.91 -3.55 -4.54
C SER A 101 -9.78 -5.04 -4.20
N ALA A 102 -9.81 -5.43 -2.93
CA ALA A 102 -9.84 -6.83 -2.51
C ALA A 102 -11.13 -7.53 -2.91
N TYR A 103 -12.28 -6.85 -2.88
CA TYR A 103 -13.54 -7.40 -3.36
C TYR A 103 -13.53 -7.61 -4.89
N CYS A 104 -13.05 -6.62 -5.65
CA CYS A 104 -12.96 -6.71 -7.11
C CYS A 104 -11.90 -7.72 -7.57
N MET A 105 -10.80 -7.84 -6.83
CA MET A 105 -9.67 -8.70 -7.16
C MET A 105 -9.26 -9.53 -5.93
N PRO A 106 -10.00 -10.60 -5.59
CA PRO A 106 -9.79 -11.34 -4.34
C PRO A 106 -8.44 -12.06 -4.24
N ILE A 107 -7.83 -12.40 -5.38
CA ILE A 107 -6.52 -13.05 -5.45
C ILE A 107 -5.37 -12.03 -5.36
N SER A 108 -5.69 -10.73 -5.41
CA SER A 108 -4.69 -9.67 -5.24
C SER A 108 -4.22 -9.54 -3.79
N GLY A 109 -3.06 -8.92 -3.59
CA GLY A 109 -2.54 -8.57 -2.27
C GLY A 109 -3.31 -7.43 -1.56
N PHE A 110 -4.40 -6.90 -2.12
CA PHE A 110 -5.09 -5.70 -1.58
C PHE A 110 -5.69 -5.89 -0.19
N HIS A 111 -5.91 -7.14 0.26
CA HIS A 111 -6.26 -7.44 1.66
C HIS A 111 -5.23 -6.88 2.66
N LEU A 112 -3.95 -6.82 2.28
CA LEU A 112 -2.91 -6.22 3.12
C LEU A 112 -3.10 -4.73 3.28
N ALA A 113 -3.50 -4.01 2.22
CA ALA A 113 -3.80 -2.59 2.31
C ALA A 113 -4.98 -2.35 3.25
N TYR A 114 -6.04 -3.15 3.15
CA TYR A 114 -7.18 -3.09 4.06
C TYR A 114 -6.75 -3.22 5.54
N LEU A 115 -5.95 -4.24 5.86
CA LEU A 115 -5.43 -4.45 7.23
C LEU A 115 -4.52 -3.29 7.69
N GLN A 116 -3.72 -2.73 6.80
CA GLN A 116 -2.88 -1.56 7.10
C GLN A 116 -3.72 -0.32 7.42
N GLY A 117 -4.81 -0.10 6.69
CA GLY A 117 -5.77 0.98 6.97
C GLY A 117 -6.47 0.80 8.32
N LEU A 118 -6.93 -0.41 8.63
CA LEU A 118 -7.51 -0.73 9.93
C LEU A 118 -6.54 -0.46 11.08
N ARG A 119 -5.26 -0.78 10.90
CA ARG A 119 -4.22 -0.50 11.91
C ARG A 119 -4.09 1.00 12.19
N VAL A 120 -4.17 1.86 11.18
CA VAL A 120 -4.16 3.32 11.36
C VAL A 120 -5.34 3.77 12.21
N LEU A 121 -6.54 3.31 11.88
CA LEU A 121 -7.76 3.64 12.61
C LEU A 121 -7.72 3.14 14.07
N TRP A 122 -7.20 1.93 14.28
CA TRP A 122 -7.04 1.34 15.62
C TRP A 122 -6.09 2.15 16.51
N ILE A 123 -4.95 2.60 15.95
CA ILE A 123 -4.01 3.48 16.69
C ILE A 123 -4.69 4.79 17.06
N HIS A 124 -5.39 5.43 16.11
CA HIS A 124 -6.07 6.69 16.37
C HIS A 124 -7.11 6.54 17.49
N TYR A 125 -7.98 5.52 17.39
CA TYR A 125 -9.04 5.28 18.38
C TYR A 125 -8.48 5.04 19.78
N ASN A 126 -7.44 4.22 19.92
CA ASN A 126 -6.85 3.92 21.23
C ASN A 126 -6.15 5.12 21.86
N ARG A 127 -5.52 6.00 21.06
CA ARG A 127 -4.82 7.17 21.57
C ARG A 127 -5.76 8.30 22.00
N HIS A 128 -6.92 8.45 21.35
CA HIS A 128 -7.95 9.42 21.75
C HIS A 128 -8.89 8.88 22.82
N GLY A 129 -9.26 7.61 22.78
CA GLY A 129 -10.04 6.95 23.83
C GLY A 129 -9.33 6.97 25.20
N SER A 130 -7.99 6.81 25.21
CA SER A 130 -7.19 6.89 26.43
C SER A 130 -7.17 8.30 27.07
N LYS A 131 -7.19 9.36 26.25
CA LYS A 131 -7.17 10.76 26.75
C LYS A 131 -8.51 11.20 27.34
N GLY A 132 -9.63 10.64 26.90
CA GLY A 132 -10.96 10.90 27.47
C GLY A 132 -11.17 10.31 28.87
N SER A 133 -10.44 9.24 29.21
CA SER A 133 -10.56 8.56 30.50
C SER A 133 -9.82 9.27 31.65
N LYS A 134 -8.85 10.15 31.36
CA LYS A 134 -8.02 10.84 32.37
C LYS A 134 -8.60 12.14 32.94
N LYS A 135 -9.88 12.46 32.68
CA LYS A 135 -10.55 13.68 33.19
C LYS A 135 -11.58 13.40 34.30
N VAL A 136 -11.31 12.43 35.17
CA VAL A 136 -12.08 12.23 36.41
C VAL A 136 -11.11 12.17 37.58
N VAL A 137 -10.63 13.33 38.03
CA VAL A 137 -10.15 13.59 39.40
C VAL A 137 -10.50 15.04 39.72
#